data_AF-A0A7Z9I8R3-F1
#
_entry.id   AF-A0A7Z9I8R3-F1
#
_cell.length_a   1.000
_cell.length_b   1.000
_cell.length_c   1.000
_cell.angle_alpha   90.00
_cell.angle_beta   90.00
_cell.angle_gamma   90.00
#
_symmetry.space_group_name_H-M   'P 1'
#
loop_
_entity.id
_entity.type
_entity.pdbx_description
1 polymer ?
#
loop_
_entity_poly.entity_id
_entity_poly.type
_entity_poly.pdbx_seq_one_letter_code
_entity_poly.pdbx_strand_id
1 'polypeptide(L)'
;MNRNSLTMLLIPTLLITLFSVSEFTGAEKTAANADPQNHVLRVLLSPENKSELALSSHVQQELTALHSRRIALFNELHAKDSPTQREIAHQEFQLQTNQLALSLLNVSQRAVVNQFQLRQIGLQSLLRPEIRATLALSDSQLQLIQALSQQRMQLSQGATAIEHSQLFVMVERRIYATLNDNQRQSWLRLIGTDEVPVALVQDEDPKETTPTDEDPEETPPTEPASTEPSADASAKPPAEPASTEPSEEPVDEGKPADEGKPADEGK
;
A
#
# COMPACT_ATOMS: atom_id res chain seq x y z
N MET A 1 -41.49 -12.46 34.97
CA MET A 1 -41.62 -12.56 33.50
C MET A 1 -41.42 -11.18 32.90
N ASN A 2 -40.33 -10.98 32.16
CA ASN A 2 -40.36 -10.40 30.82
C ASN A 2 -38.97 -10.50 30.20
N ARG A 3 -38.85 -11.50 29.31
CA ARG A 3 -37.75 -11.70 28.39
C ARG A 3 -37.99 -10.77 27.21
N ASN A 4 -37.34 -9.62 27.17
CA ASN A 4 -37.30 -8.81 25.95
C ASN A 4 -36.03 -9.15 25.18
N SER A 5 -36.19 -10.15 24.31
CA SER A 5 -35.58 -10.33 23.00
C SER A 5 -34.32 -9.50 22.72
N LEU A 6 -33.18 -10.13 22.91
CA LEU A 6 -31.94 -9.81 22.21
C LEU A 6 -32.17 -10.17 20.74
N THR A 7 -32.68 -9.24 19.94
CA THR A 7 -32.74 -9.39 18.48
C THR A 7 -31.29 -9.46 18.01
N MET A 8 -30.81 -10.68 17.77
CA MET A 8 -29.58 -10.92 17.05
C MET A 8 -29.64 -10.09 15.76
N LEU A 9 -28.78 -9.09 15.68
CA LEU A 9 -28.52 -8.31 14.47
C LEU A 9 -27.85 -9.27 13.49
N LEU A 10 -28.68 -10.02 12.75
CA LEU A 10 -28.26 -10.93 11.72
C LEU A 10 -27.81 -10.05 10.55
N ILE A 11 -26.53 -9.66 10.58
CA ILE A 11 -25.86 -8.99 9.46
C ILE A 11 -25.94 -9.98 8.31
N PRO A 12 -26.64 -9.68 7.21
CA PRO A 12 -26.55 -10.51 6.04
C PRO A 12 -25.13 -10.34 5.51
N THR A 13 -24.29 -11.33 5.77
CA THR A 13 -23.00 -11.51 5.10
C THR A 13 -23.26 -11.28 3.61
N LEU A 14 -22.80 -10.14 3.08
CA LEU A 14 -23.08 -9.75 1.71
C LEU A 14 -22.18 -10.59 0.82
N LEU A 15 -22.64 -11.82 0.57
CA LEU A 15 -21.91 -12.84 -0.16
C LEU A 15 -21.97 -12.47 -1.63
N ILE A 16 -20.92 -11.79 -2.10
CA ILE A 16 -20.73 -11.46 -3.51
C ILE A 16 -20.42 -12.78 -4.22
N THR A 17 -21.48 -13.45 -4.69
CA THR A 17 -21.34 -14.54 -5.64
C THR A 17 -20.76 -14.00 -6.95
N LEU A 18 -19.66 -14.61 -7.39
CA LEU A 18 -19.12 -14.50 -8.74
C LEU A 18 -20.14 -15.16 -9.68
N PHE A 19 -21.09 -14.37 -10.18
CA PHE A 19 -21.94 -14.82 -11.27
C PHE A 19 -21.18 -14.60 -12.57
N SER A 20 -21.02 -15.69 -13.34
CA SER A 20 -20.53 -15.64 -14.71
C SER A 20 -21.28 -14.57 -15.52
N VAL A 21 -20.51 -13.80 -16.27
CA VAL A 21 -20.95 -12.74 -17.18
C VAL A 21 -21.93 -13.34 -18.20
N SER A 22 -23.22 -13.09 -18.00
CA SER A 22 -24.23 -13.17 -19.04
C SER A 22 -24.92 -11.82 -19.13
N GLU A 23 -24.55 -11.08 -20.18
CA GLU A 23 -25.32 -10.01 -20.83
C GLU A 23 -25.94 -8.93 -19.91
N PHE A 24 -25.13 -7.96 -19.50
CA PHE A 24 -25.63 -6.64 -19.08
C PHE A 24 -25.46 -5.62 -20.23
N THR A 25 -26.32 -5.72 -21.24
CA THR A 25 -26.57 -4.66 -22.21
C THR A 25 -27.67 -3.75 -21.65
N GLY A 26 -27.28 -2.67 -20.97
CA GLY A 26 -28.28 -1.79 -20.37
C GLY A 26 -27.74 -0.54 -19.71
N ALA A 27 -27.79 0.56 -20.47
CA ALA A 27 -27.80 1.96 -20.04
C ALA A 27 -26.50 2.54 -19.46
N GLU A 28 -25.77 3.20 -20.37
CA GLU A 28 -25.10 4.46 -20.08
C GLU A 28 -26.10 5.44 -19.45
N LYS A 29 -26.07 5.53 -18.12
CA LYS A 29 -26.45 6.75 -17.41
C LYS A 29 -25.31 7.06 -16.48
N THR A 30 -24.54 8.05 -16.88
CA THR A 30 -23.61 8.81 -16.05
C THR A 30 -24.35 9.38 -14.85
N ALA A 31 -24.55 8.56 -13.81
CA ALA A 31 -24.84 9.06 -12.49
C ALA A 31 -23.53 9.59 -11.93
N ALA A 32 -23.31 10.89 -12.15
CA ALA A 32 -22.33 11.71 -11.47
C ALA A 32 -22.71 11.86 -9.98
N ASN A 33 -22.82 10.75 -9.25
CA ASN A 33 -22.86 10.72 -7.80
C ASN A 33 -21.71 9.84 -7.34
N ALA A 34 -20.65 10.56 -6.96
CA ALA A 34 -19.38 10.05 -6.52
C ALA A 34 -19.57 9.10 -5.35
N ASP A 35 -19.23 7.84 -5.57
CA ASP A 35 -18.65 7.01 -4.53
C ASP A 35 -17.26 7.60 -4.21
N PRO A 36 -17.10 8.35 -3.11
CA PRO A 36 -15.91 9.16 -2.91
C PRO A 36 -14.71 8.37 -2.35
N GLN A 37 -14.86 7.08 -2.05
CA GLN A 37 -13.98 6.40 -1.10
C GLN A 37 -13.30 5.12 -1.58
N ASN A 38 -13.52 4.62 -2.81
CA ASN A 38 -12.69 3.52 -3.30
C ASN A 38 -11.36 3.99 -3.90
N HIS A 39 -10.35 4.12 -3.05
CA HIS A 39 -9.01 4.48 -3.50
C HIS A 39 -8.35 3.42 -4.40
N VAL A 40 -8.61 2.12 -4.18
CA VAL A 40 -8.00 1.02 -4.97
C VAL A 40 -8.56 1.00 -6.38
N LEU A 41 -9.88 0.90 -6.54
CA LEU A 41 -10.53 0.87 -7.84
C LEU A 41 -10.28 2.18 -8.61
N ARG A 42 -10.28 3.32 -7.91
CA ARG A 42 -9.93 4.59 -8.55
C ARG A 42 -8.52 4.53 -9.13
N VAL A 43 -7.52 4.07 -8.36
CA VAL A 43 -6.15 3.89 -8.85
C VAL A 43 -6.10 2.91 -10.04
N LEU A 44 -6.84 1.81 -9.98
CA LEU A 44 -6.81 0.78 -11.03
C LEU A 44 -7.50 1.20 -12.33
N LEU A 45 -8.56 2.00 -12.25
CA LEU A 45 -9.34 2.46 -13.41
C LEU A 45 -8.87 3.82 -13.94
N SER A 46 -8.04 4.53 -13.18
CA SER A 46 -7.46 5.82 -13.52
C SER A 46 -6.64 5.72 -14.82
N PRO A 47 -6.90 6.57 -15.84
CA PRO A 47 -6.16 6.56 -17.10
C PRO A 47 -4.67 6.84 -16.91
N GLU A 48 -4.31 7.66 -15.93
CA GLU A 48 -2.93 7.99 -15.59
C GLU A 48 -2.08 6.79 -15.15
N ASN A 49 -2.70 5.73 -14.63
CA ASN A 49 -1.99 4.57 -14.07
C ASN A 49 -1.96 3.38 -15.03
N LYS A 50 -2.62 3.48 -16.19
CA LYS A 50 -2.77 2.36 -17.14
C LYS A 50 -1.43 1.86 -17.66
N SER A 51 -0.51 2.77 -17.95
CA SER A 51 0.84 2.42 -18.45
C SER A 51 1.70 1.74 -17.39
N GLU A 52 1.57 2.13 -16.12
CA GLU A 52 2.34 1.55 -15.02
C GLU A 52 1.79 0.18 -14.59
N LEU A 53 0.47 -0.02 -14.69
CA LEU A 53 -0.18 -1.27 -14.25
C LEU A 53 -0.25 -2.35 -15.35
N ALA A 54 -0.13 -1.98 -16.63
CA ALA A 54 -0.18 -2.90 -17.77
C ALA A 54 -1.34 -3.94 -17.66
N LEU A 55 -2.53 -3.48 -17.24
CA LEU A 55 -3.68 -4.36 -17.02
C LEU A 55 -4.18 -4.97 -18.33
N SER A 56 -4.43 -6.27 -18.35
CA SER A 56 -5.05 -6.94 -19.49
C SER A 56 -6.48 -6.42 -19.75
N SER A 57 -6.97 -6.55 -20.98
CA SER A 57 -8.35 -6.16 -21.33
C SER A 57 -9.38 -6.87 -20.47
N HIS A 58 -9.16 -8.15 -20.17
CA HIS A 58 -10.02 -8.95 -19.29
C HIS A 58 -10.06 -8.38 -17.86
N VAL A 59 -8.89 -8.12 -17.25
CA VAL A 59 -8.81 -7.53 -15.90
C VAL A 59 -9.46 -6.14 -15.86
N GLN A 60 -9.29 -5.33 -16.90
CA GLN A 60 -9.95 -4.01 -17.00
C GLN A 60 -11.48 -4.13 -17.06
N GLN A 61 -12.02 -5.12 -17.78
CA GLN A 61 -13.45 -5.38 -17.84
C GLN A 61 -13.99 -5.82 -16.48
N GLU A 62 -13.31 -6.75 -15.80
CA GLU A 62 -13.67 -7.21 -14.45
C GLU A 62 -13.68 -6.05 -13.45
N LEU A 63 -12.63 -5.23 -13.42
CA LEU A 63 -12.55 -4.06 -12.54
C LEU A 63 -13.64 -3.01 -12.83
N THR A 64 -13.99 -2.82 -14.10
CA THR A 64 -15.07 -1.91 -14.50
C THR A 64 -16.43 -2.43 -14.04
N ALA A 65 -16.71 -3.73 -14.25
CA ALA A 65 -17.94 -4.38 -13.80
C ALA A 65 -18.06 -4.32 -12.27
N LEU A 66 -16.95 -4.54 -11.56
CA LEU A 66 -16.84 -4.44 -10.11
C LEU A 66 -17.18 -3.01 -9.64
N HIS A 67 -16.64 -1.99 -10.29
CA HIS A 67 -16.95 -0.59 -10.01
C HIS A 67 -18.42 -0.25 -10.26
N SER A 68 -19.01 -0.70 -11.37
CA SER A 68 -20.43 -0.51 -11.68
C SER A 68 -21.34 -1.16 -10.64
N ARG A 69 -21.05 -2.40 -10.25
CA ARG A 69 -21.79 -3.12 -9.19
C ARG A 69 -21.73 -2.35 -7.86
N ARG A 70 -20.57 -1.76 -7.57
CA ARG A 70 -20.38 -0.93 -6.38
C ARG A 70 -21.26 0.31 -6.37
N ILE A 71 -21.29 1.06 -7.47
CA ILE A 71 -22.14 2.24 -7.58
C ILE A 71 -23.62 1.86 -7.42
N ALA A 72 -24.05 0.76 -8.02
CA ALA A 72 -25.43 0.28 -7.91
C ALA A 72 -25.80 -0.03 -6.45
N LEU A 73 -24.95 -0.76 -5.73
CA LEU A 73 -25.16 -1.11 -4.33
C LEU A 73 -25.16 0.13 -3.42
N PHE A 74 -24.22 1.06 -3.65
CA PHE A 74 -24.19 2.33 -2.92
C PHE A 74 -25.51 3.10 -3.07
N ASN A 75 -26.02 3.22 -4.28
CA ASN A 75 -27.30 3.89 -4.55
C ASN A 75 -28.49 3.17 -3.89
N GLU A 76 -28.47 1.84 -3.85
CA GLU A 76 -29.50 1.04 -3.19
C GLU A 76 -29.52 1.26 -1.66
N LEU A 77 -28.35 1.15 -1.01
CA LEU A 77 -28.22 1.39 0.44
C LEU A 77 -28.67 2.80 0.81
N HIS A 78 -28.31 3.79 -0.01
CA HIS A 78 -28.71 5.18 0.19
C HIS A 78 -30.22 5.41 0.13
N ALA A 79 -30.97 4.55 -0.56
CA ALA A 79 -32.41 4.66 -0.67
C ALA A 79 -33.19 3.98 0.47
N LYS A 80 -32.57 3.06 1.23
CA LYS A 80 -33.30 2.13 2.11
C LYS A 80 -32.90 2.18 3.59
N ASP A 81 -31.70 2.63 3.93
CA ASP A 81 -31.11 2.38 5.26
C ASP A 81 -30.85 3.64 6.12
N SER A 82 -30.79 3.44 7.44
CA SER A 82 -30.39 4.50 8.38
C SER A 82 -28.93 4.95 8.16
N PRO A 83 -28.53 6.19 8.53
CA PRO A 83 -27.17 6.67 8.32
C PRO A 83 -26.07 5.74 8.86
N THR A 84 -26.26 5.17 10.05
CA THR A 84 -25.28 4.25 10.66
C THR A 84 -25.19 2.92 9.94
N GLN A 85 -26.33 2.35 9.51
CA GLN A 85 -26.34 1.10 8.75
C GLN A 85 -25.71 1.27 7.38
N ARG A 86 -25.97 2.41 6.72
CA ARG A 86 -25.32 2.77 5.46
C ARG A 86 -23.81 2.84 5.60
N GLU A 87 -23.32 3.47 6.66
CA GLU A 87 -21.88 3.58 6.91
C GLU A 87 -21.22 2.21 7.14
N ILE A 88 -21.82 1.35 7.97
CA ILE A 88 -21.30 0.00 8.22
C ILE A 88 -21.28 -0.83 6.93
N ALA A 89 -22.40 -0.84 6.20
CA ALA A 89 -22.50 -1.58 4.94
C ALA A 89 -21.52 -1.04 3.90
N HIS A 90 -21.31 0.27 3.85
CA HIS A 90 -20.33 0.90 2.97
C HIS A 90 -18.89 0.48 3.30
N GLN A 91 -18.52 0.45 4.58
CA GLN A 91 -17.19 0.02 5.02
C GLN A 91 -16.92 -1.46 4.70
N GLU A 92 -17.86 -2.34 5.03
CA GLU A 92 -17.75 -3.77 4.74
C GLU A 92 -17.62 -4.02 3.25
N PHE A 93 -18.49 -3.37 2.47
CA PHE A 93 -18.47 -3.51 1.03
C PHE A 93 -17.19 -2.92 0.41
N GLN A 94 -16.65 -1.83 0.95
CA GLN A 94 -15.36 -1.29 0.54
C GLN A 94 -14.22 -2.30 0.75
N LEU A 95 -14.19 -2.95 1.91
CA LEU A 95 -13.19 -3.97 2.22
C LEU A 95 -13.27 -5.14 1.24
N GLN A 96 -14.47 -5.67 1.00
CA GLN A 96 -14.69 -6.77 0.06
C GLN A 96 -14.31 -6.40 -1.38
N THR A 97 -14.75 -5.21 -1.83
CA THR A 97 -14.45 -4.66 -3.16
C THR A 97 -12.93 -4.53 -3.36
N ASN A 98 -12.21 -4.05 -2.36
CA ASN A 98 -10.76 -3.90 -2.42
C ASN A 98 -10.06 -5.27 -2.48
N GLN A 99 -10.53 -6.24 -1.69
CA GLN A 99 -9.99 -7.60 -1.72
C GLN A 99 -10.15 -8.23 -3.10
N LEU A 100 -11.35 -8.15 -3.68
CA LEU A 100 -11.62 -8.72 -4.99
C LEU A 100 -10.81 -8.00 -6.08
N ALA A 101 -10.76 -6.67 -6.04
CA ALA A 101 -9.94 -5.89 -6.97
C ALA A 101 -8.46 -6.28 -6.91
N LEU A 102 -7.89 -6.49 -5.72
CA LEU A 102 -6.49 -6.90 -5.55
C LEU A 102 -6.24 -8.37 -5.94
N SER A 103 -7.25 -9.23 -5.87
CA SER A 103 -7.13 -10.63 -6.30
C SER A 103 -7.04 -10.79 -7.82
N LEU A 104 -7.55 -9.81 -8.58
CA LEU A 104 -7.46 -9.78 -10.05
C LEU A 104 -6.06 -9.41 -10.56
N LEU A 105 -5.20 -8.94 -9.67
CA LEU A 105 -3.86 -8.42 -10.01
C LEU A 105 -2.79 -9.49 -9.77
N ASN A 106 -1.72 -9.43 -10.54
CA ASN A 106 -0.50 -10.19 -10.24
C ASN A 106 0.33 -9.51 -9.13
N VAL A 107 1.48 -10.08 -8.78
CA VAL A 107 2.31 -9.58 -7.66
C VAL A 107 2.90 -8.21 -7.98
N SER A 108 3.44 -8.02 -9.19
CA SER A 108 4.01 -6.74 -9.62
C SER A 108 2.96 -5.63 -9.66
N GLN A 109 1.78 -5.88 -10.21
CA GLN A 109 0.66 -4.94 -10.23
C GLN A 109 0.20 -4.55 -8.83
N ARG A 110 0.11 -5.51 -7.90
CA ARG A 110 -0.20 -5.20 -6.49
C ARG A 110 0.88 -4.33 -5.86
N ALA A 111 2.15 -4.55 -6.19
CA ALA A 111 3.24 -3.71 -5.68
C ALA A 111 3.10 -2.27 -6.19
N VAL A 112 2.79 -2.07 -7.48
CA VAL A 112 2.52 -0.74 -8.05
C VAL A 112 1.31 -0.08 -7.39
N VAL A 113 0.20 -0.79 -7.19
CA VAL A 113 -0.98 -0.26 -6.46
C VAL A 113 -0.60 0.17 -5.05
N ASN A 114 0.20 -0.63 -4.34
CA ASN A 114 0.67 -0.27 -3.00
C ASN A 114 1.52 1.01 -3.04
N GLN A 115 2.44 1.15 -4.01
CA GLN A 115 3.22 2.38 -4.19
C GLN A 115 2.29 3.60 -4.39
N PHE A 116 1.26 3.49 -5.24
CA PHE A 116 0.26 4.55 -5.42
C PHE A 116 -0.46 4.92 -4.12
N GLN A 117 -0.85 3.92 -3.33
CA GLN A 117 -1.49 4.16 -2.04
C GLN A 117 -0.57 4.87 -1.07
N LEU A 118 0.71 4.48 -1.00
CA LEU A 118 1.71 5.15 -0.18
C LEU A 118 1.92 6.60 -0.62
N ARG A 119 1.98 6.86 -1.93
CA ARG A 119 2.04 8.24 -2.47
C ARG A 119 0.82 9.07 -2.09
N GLN A 120 -0.39 8.50 -2.13
CA GLN A 120 -1.62 9.22 -1.76
C GLN A 120 -1.71 9.52 -0.26
N ILE A 121 -1.29 8.59 0.59
CA ILE A 121 -1.30 8.78 2.06
C ILE A 121 -0.16 9.71 2.48
N GLY A 122 0.94 9.71 1.72
CA GLY A 122 2.15 10.45 2.02
C GLY A 122 2.94 9.83 3.19
N LEU A 123 3.80 10.65 3.78
CA LEU A 123 4.65 10.29 4.92
C LEU A 123 3.86 10.02 6.20
N GLN A 124 2.55 10.29 6.25
CA GLN A 124 1.72 9.78 7.33
C GLN A 124 1.66 8.24 7.34
N SER A 125 1.90 7.59 6.19
CA SER A 125 1.97 6.12 6.11
C SER A 125 3.10 5.55 6.97
N LEU A 126 4.11 6.35 7.32
CA LEU A 126 5.18 5.98 8.25
C LEU A 126 4.68 5.60 9.65
N LEU A 127 3.42 5.85 9.99
CA LEU A 127 2.81 5.38 11.23
C LEU A 127 2.39 3.90 11.17
N ARG A 128 2.33 3.30 9.98
CA ARG A 128 1.97 1.89 9.78
C ARG A 128 3.08 0.97 10.28
N PRO A 129 2.77 -0.09 11.05
CA PRO A 129 3.78 -0.98 11.63
C PRO A 129 4.78 -1.54 10.62
N GLU A 130 4.31 -1.92 9.43
CA GLU A 130 5.11 -2.55 8.38
C GLU A 130 6.15 -1.58 7.81
N ILE A 131 5.74 -0.33 7.61
CA ILE A 131 6.59 0.74 7.09
C ILE A 131 7.59 1.20 8.15
N ARG A 132 7.13 1.32 9.40
CA ARG A 132 8.00 1.61 10.55
C ARG A 132 9.14 0.61 10.68
N ALA A 133 8.82 -0.68 10.59
CA ALA A 133 9.80 -1.75 10.66
C ALA A 133 10.78 -1.67 9.48
N THR A 134 10.27 -1.42 8.27
CA THR A 134 11.07 -1.31 7.05
C THR A 134 12.06 -0.14 7.11
N LEU A 135 11.65 1.02 7.63
CA LEU A 135 12.50 2.21 7.76
C LEU A 135 13.29 2.27 9.09
N ALA A 136 13.12 1.28 9.97
CA ALA A 136 13.68 1.27 11.32
C ALA A 136 13.49 2.62 12.05
N LEU A 137 12.25 3.12 12.07
CA LEU A 137 11.94 4.40 12.72
C LEU A 137 12.11 4.30 14.24
N SER A 138 12.83 5.26 14.82
CA SER A 138 12.96 5.35 16.28
C SER A 138 11.66 5.79 16.94
N ASP A 139 11.50 5.47 18.23
CA ASP A 139 10.32 5.89 19.01
C ASP A 139 10.19 7.42 19.08
N SER A 140 11.31 8.14 19.15
CA SER A 140 11.32 9.60 19.13
C SER A 140 10.81 10.16 17.80
N GLN A 141 11.26 9.62 16.67
CA GLN A 141 10.75 9.98 15.35
C GLN A 141 9.24 9.67 15.25
N LEU A 142 8.81 8.51 15.71
CA LEU A 142 7.41 8.12 15.70
C LEU A 142 6.53 9.10 16.47
N GLN A 143 6.95 9.53 17.67
CA GLN A 143 6.24 10.51 18.48
C GLN A 143 6.10 11.86 17.77
N LEU A 144 7.18 12.33 17.11
CA LEU A 144 7.14 13.58 16.34
C LEU A 144 6.18 13.47 15.14
N ILE A 145 6.22 12.37 14.40
CA ILE A 145 5.33 12.13 13.25
C ILE A 145 3.86 12.07 13.71
N GLN A 146 3.58 11.42 14.84
CA GLN A 146 2.24 11.39 15.44
C GLN A 146 1.76 12.79 15.86
N ALA A 147 2.61 13.57 16.53
CA ALA A 147 2.28 14.93 16.95
C ALA A 147 1.98 15.83 15.75
N LEU A 148 2.80 15.78 14.70
CA LEU A 148 2.59 16.52 13.45
C LEU A 148 1.28 16.10 12.75
N SER A 149 0.96 14.80 12.76
CA SER A 149 -0.28 14.27 12.19
C SER A 149 -1.53 14.75 12.96
N GLN A 150 -1.46 14.75 14.29
CA GLN A 150 -2.54 15.26 15.16
C GLN A 150 -2.71 16.77 14.99
N GLN A 151 -1.61 17.53 14.93
CA GLN A 151 -1.65 18.95 14.65
C GLN A 151 -2.32 19.24 13.31
N ARG A 152 -1.98 18.48 12.25
CA ARG A 152 -2.66 18.60 10.94
C ARG A 152 -4.16 18.40 11.08
N MET A 153 -4.57 17.34 11.78
CA MET A 153 -5.99 17.04 12.00
C MET A 153 -6.70 18.22 12.69
N GLN A 154 -6.11 18.78 13.75
CA GLN A 154 -6.67 19.91 14.48
C GLN A 154 -6.79 21.17 13.60
N LEU A 155 -5.72 21.53 12.89
CA LEU A 155 -5.70 22.70 11.99
C LEU A 155 -6.64 22.54 10.79
N SER A 156 -6.95 21.30 10.43
CA SER A 156 -7.82 20.99 9.31
C SER A 156 -9.32 21.08 9.64
N GLN A 157 -9.69 21.28 10.92
CA GLN A 157 -11.09 21.42 11.33
C GLN A 157 -11.67 22.73 10.79
N GLY A 158 -12.63 22.62 9.85
CA GLY A 158 -13.25 23.77 9.21
C GLY A 158 -12.42 24.41 8.09
N ALA A 159 -11.30 23.78 7.69
CA ALA A 159 -10.48 24.24 6.60
C ALA A 159 -11.16 24.00 5.23
N THR A 160 -10.87 24.86 4.27
CA THR A 160 -11.23 24.69 2.86
C THR A 160 -10.34 23.63 2.20
N ALA A 161 -10.76 23.10 1.04
CA ALA A 161 -9.97 22.11 0.29
C ALA A 161 -8.56 22.61 -0.06
N ILE A 162 -8.41 23.91 -0.33
CA ILE A 162 -7.11 24.52 -0.63
C ILE A 162 -6.22 24.53 0.62
N GLU A 163 -6.78 24.93 1.77
CA GLU A 163 -6.07 24.94 3.05
C GLU A 163 -5.68 23.52 3.49
N HIS A 164 -6.55 22.52 3.27
CA HIS A 164 -6.23 21.11 3.50
C HIS A 164 -4.99 20.67 2.70
N SER A 165 -4.91 21.04 1.42
CA SER A 165 -3.76 20.72 0.56
C SER A 165 -2.48 21.41 1.04
N GLN A 166 -2.56 22.69 1.42
CA GLN A 166 -1.41 23.43 1.95
C GLN A 166 -0.91 22.86 3.28
N LEU A 167 -1.83 22.55 4.21
CA LEU A 167 -1.52 21.89 5.47
C LEU A 167 -0.88 20.52 5.25
N PHE A 168 -1.38 19.75 4.28
CA PHE A 168 -0.78 18.48 3.89
C PHE A 168 0.68 18.67 3.47
N VAL A 169 0.97 19.54 2.50
CA VAL A 169 2.34 19.79 2.00
C VAL A 169 3.26 20.30 3.11
N MET A 170 2.78 21.21 3.95
CA MET A 170 3.56 21.76 5.07
C MET A 170 3.95 20.65 6.06
N VAL A 171 2.99 19.81 6.45
CA VAL A 171 3.22 18.73 7.42
C VAL A 171 4.09 17.63 6.83
N GLU A 172 3.89 17.25 5.57
CA GLU A 172 4.75 16.31 4.85
C GLU A 172 6.21 16.77 4.87
N ARG A 173 6.48 18.05 4.57
CA ARG A 173 7.84 18.60 4.63
C ARG A 173 8.46 18.50 6.03
N ARG A 174 7.67 18.76 7.08
CA ARG A 174 8.13 18.63 8.47
C ARG A 174 8.43 17.19 8.84
N ILE A 175 7.57 16.24 8.45
CA ILE A 175 7.80 14.81 8.66
C ILE A 175 9.07 14.37 7.91
N TYR A 176 9.24 14.77 6.65
CA TYR A 176 10.40 14.43 5.83
C TYR A 176 11.73 14.91 6.44
N ALA A 177 11.72 16.07 7.09
CA ALA A 177 12.87 16.62 7.80
C ALA A 177 13.28 15.79 9.04
N THR A 178 12.37 15.00 9.62
CA THR A 178 12.68 14.11 10.75
C THR A 178 13.41 12.83 10.35
N LEU A 179 13.40 12.50 9.06
CA LEU A 179 14.05 11.31 8.52
C LEU A 179 15.52 11.56 8.23
N ASN A 180 16.36 10.55 8.45
CA ASN A 180 17.74 10.57 7.95
C ASN A 180 17.80 10.22 6.45
N ASP A 181 18.97 10.36 5.83
CA ASP A 181 19.12 10.16 4.37
C ASP A 181 18.80 8.74 3.91
N ASN A 182 19.18 7.72 4.68
CA ASN A 182 18.87 6.33 4.38
C ASN A 182 17.35 6.08 4.43
N GLN A 183 16.68 6.61 5.45
CA GLN A 183 15.23 6.52 5.60
C GLN A 183 14.50 7.24 4.46
N ARG A 184 15.00 8.42 4.04
CA ARG A 184 14.47 9.15 2.88
C ARG A 184 14.61 8.34 1.60
N GLN A 185 15.78 7.76 1.34
CA GLN A 185 15.98 6.90 0.16
C GLN A 185 15.10 5.65 0.19
N SER A 186 15.01 4.99 1.35
CA SER A 186 14.14 3.83 1.53
C SER A 186 12.67 4.18 1.30
N TRP A 187 12.23 5.36 1.75
CA TRP A 187 10.91 5.89 1.43
C TRP A 187 10.71 6.08 -0.07
N LEU A 188 11.66 6.73 -0.77
CA LEU A 188 11.59 6.95 -2.22
C LEU A 188 11.48 5.63 -3.01
N ARG A 189 12.18 4.58 -2.58
CA ARG A 189 12.05 3.23 -3.16
C ARG A 189 10.68 2.61 -2.91
N LEU A 190 10.18 2.71 -1.67
CA LEU A 190 8.85 2.17 -1.31
C LEU A 190 7.72 2.84 -2.09
N ILE A 191 7.88 4.09 -2.50
CA ILE A 191 6.90 4.81 -3.30
C ILE A 191 7.23 4.80 -4.80
N GLY A 192 8.23 4.05 -5.25
CA GLY A 192 8.57 3.90 -6.67
C GLY A 192 9.05 5.18 -7.36
N THR A 193 9.61 6.14 -6.63
CA THR A 193 10.20 7.38 -7.20
C THR A 193 11.72 7.30 -7.36
N ASP A 194 12.35 6.22 -6.90
CA ASP A 194 13.76 5.92 -7.16
C ASP A 194 13.84 5.01 -8.40
N GLU A 195 14.54 5.45 -9.46
CA GLU A 195 14.69 4.75 -10.75
C GLU A 195 15.65 3.56 -10.66
N VAL A 196 15.51 2.71 -9.64
CA VAL A 196 16.12 1.38 -9.69
C VAL A 196 15.05 0.43 -10.22
N PRO A 197 15.13 -0.01 -11.49
CA PRO A 197 14.12 -0.87 -12.08
C PRO A 197 14.03 -2.14 -11.23
N VAL A 198 12.85 -2.35 -10.63
CA VAL A 198 12.48 -3.65 -10.12
C VAL A 198 12.58 -4.58 -11.33
N ALA A 199 13.60 -5.44 -11.33
CA ALA A 199 13.68 -6.53 -12.27
C ALA A 199 12.33 -7.25 -12.22
N LEU A 200 11.60 -7.19 -13.33
CA LEU A 200 10.34 -7.88 -13.52
C LEU A 200 10.58 -9.34 -13.16
N VAL A 201 10.19 -9.73 -11.96
CA VAL A 201 9.85 -11.12 -11.68
C VAL A 201 8.84 -11.45 -12.76
N GLN A 202 9.17 -12.42 -13.60
CA GLN A 202 8.26 -12.94 -14.62
C GLN A 202 7.03 -13.44 -13.89
N ASP A 203 6.04 -12.57 -13.74
CA ASP A 203 4.71 -12.93 -13.32
C ASP A 203 4.14 -13.70 -14.52
N GLU A 204 4.21 -15.02 -14.45
CA GLU A 204 3.39 -15.89 -15.29
C GLU A 204 1.94 -15.44 -15.11
N ASP A 205 1.31 -15.02 -16.20
CA ASP A 205 -0.12 -14.71 -16.25
C ASP A 205 -0.91 -15.85 -15.57
N PRO A 206 -2.00 -15.55 -14.83
CA PRO A 206 -2.90 -16.58 -14.32
C PRO A 206 -3.43 -17.37 -15.52
N LYS A 207 -2.83 -18.54 -15.70
CA LYS A 207 -2.97 -19.49 -16.78
C LYS A 207 -4.42 -19.66 -17.20
N GLU A 208 -4.74 -19.20 -18.40
CA GLU A 208 -5.92 -19.57 -19.15
C GLU A 208 -5.77 -21.07 -19.50
N THR A 209 -6.24 -21.96 -18.63
CA THR A 209 -6.28 -23.39 -18.91
C THR A 209 -7.38 -23.65 -19.93
N THR A 210 -7.02 -23.68 -21.20
CA THR A 210 -7.77 -24.42 -22.21
C THR A 210 -7.54 -25.93 -21.97
N PRO A 211 -8.60 -26.75 -21.90
CA PRO A 211 -8.44 -28.19 -21.81
C PRO A 211 -8.19 -28.71 -23.23
N THR A 212 -6.99 -29.23 -23.47
CA THR A 212 -6.80 -30.19 -24.56
C THR A 212 -6.71 -31.55 -23.91
N ASP A 213 -7.83 -32.26 -23.97
CA ASP A 213 -7.86 -33.71 -24.01
C ASP A 213 -6.86 -34.17 -25.07
N GLU A 214 -5.83 -34.92 -24.66
CA GLU A 214 -5.41 -36.10 -25.39
C GLU A 214 -4.77 -37.09 -24.40
N ASP A 215 -5.26 -38.31 -24.53
CA ASP A 215 -5.13 -39.52 -23.70
C ASP A 215 -3.67 -40.03 -23.61
N PRO A 216 -3.34 -40.88 -22.61
CA PRO A 216 -1.99 -41.27 -22.26
C PRO A 216 -1.54 -42.53 -23.02
N GLU A 217 -0.30 -42.53 -23.53
CA GLU A 217 0.43 -43.77 -23.77
C GLU A 217 1.53 -43.95 -22.74
N GLU A 218 1.31 -44.96 -21.90
CA GLU A 218 2.33 -45.63 -21.10
C GLU A 218 3.47 -46.18 -22.00
N THR A 219 4.71 -46.05 -21.56
CA THR A 219 5.58 -47.22 -21.30
C THR A 219 6.88 -46.82 -20.57
N PRO A 220 7.38 -47.66 -19.63
CA PRO A 220 8.56 -47.36 -18.79
C PRO A 220 9.81 -48.18 -19.26
N PRO A 221 10.84 -48.41 -18.40
CA PRO A 221 12.05 -47.61 -18.21
C PRO A 221 13.32 -48.32 -18.74
N THR A 222 14.43 -47.61 -18.92
CA THR A 222 15.75 -48.26 -19.06
C THR A 222 16.85 -47.42 -18.41
N GLU A 223 17.24 -47.82 -17.20
CA GLU A 223 18.63 -47.73 -16.72
C GLU A 223 19.38 -48.96 -17.26
N PRO A 224 20.72 -48.91 -17.46
CA PRO A 224 21.59 -49.14 -16.30
C PRO A 224 22.96 -48.40 -16.30
N ALA A 225 23.35 -48.00 -15.09
CA ALA A 225 24.62 -48.27 -14.41
C ALA A 225 26.01 -47.85 -14.94
N SER A 226 26.81 -47.42 -13.94
CA SER A 226 28.28 -47.35 -13.81
C SER A 226 28.96 -46.12 -14.42
N THR A 227 29.80 -45.34 -13.73
CA THR A 227 30.74 -45.69 -12.66
C THR A 227 31.10 -44.43 -11.85
N GLU A 228 31.34 -44.64 -10.56
CA GLU A 228 31.76 -43.68 -9.53
C GLU A 228 33.28 -43.30 -9.67
N PRO A 229 33.94 -42.71 -8.66
CA PRO A 229 34.30 -41.29 -8.52
C PRO A 229 35.80 -41.00 -8.74
N SER A 230 36.19 -39.73 -8.80
CA SER A 230 37.57 -39.33 -8.51
C SER A 230 37.61 -38.12 -7.59
N ALA A 231 38.13 -38.37 -6.40
CA ALA A 231 38.55 -37.43 -5.39
C ALA A 231 39.99 -36.96 -5.68
N ASP A 232 40.25 -35.66 -5.48
CA ASP A 232 41.52 -35.13 -4.96
C ASP A 232 41.23 -33.66 -4.59
N ALA A 233 41.05 -33.26 -3.33
CA ALA A 233 41.98 -33.20 -2.20
C ALA A 233 43.22 -32.32 -2.46
N SER A 234 43.10 -31.03 -2.12
CA SER A 234 44.17 -30.17 -1.57
C SER A 234 43.49 -28.90 -1.04
N ALA A 235 43.13 -28.80 0.24
CA ALA A 235 43.99 -28.47 1.37
C ALA A 235 44.88 -27.23 1.14
N LYS A 236 44.49 -26.03 1.62
CA LYS A 236 44.96 -25.45 2.90
C LYS A 236 44.45 -23.99 3.10
N PRO A 237 43.97 -23.61 4.31
CA PRO A 237 43.90 -22.21 4.79
C PRO A 237 45.31 -21.78 5.28
N PRO A 238 45.63 -20.58 5.85
CA PRO A 238 44.78 -19.56 6.50
C PRO A 238 45.21 -18.09 6.23
N ALA A 239 44.50 -17.11 6.82
CA ALA A 239 45.07 -16.02 7.66
C ALA A 239 44.18 -14.75 7.65
N GLU A 240 43.41 -14.55 8.73
CA GLU A 240 43.45 -13.27 9.43
C GLU A 240 44.78 -13.21 10.20
N PRO A 241 45.40 -12.02 10.36
CA PRO A 241 45.17 -11.31 11.62
C PRO A 241 45.16 -9.77 11.53
N ALA A 242 44.34 -9.19 12.42
CA ALA A 242 44.64 -8.09 13.34
C ALA A 242 45.15 -6.71 12.82
N SER A 243 44.30 -5.71 13.11
CA SER A 243 44.61 -4.56 13.99
C SER A 243 45.68 -3.54 13.55
N THR A 244 45.22 -2.31 13.27
CA THR A 244 45.89 -1.04 13.67
C THR A 244 44.92 0.15 13.57
N GLU A 245 44.33 0.56 14.69
CA GLU A 245 44.38 1.97 15.13
C GLU A 245 45.78 2.20 15.76
N PRO A 246 46.37 3.42 15.86
CA PRO A 246 45.72 4.64 16.38
C PRO A 246 46.29 5.98 15.83
N SER A 247 45.97 7.08 16.55
CA SER A 247 46.48 8.47 16.48
C SER A 247 45.71 9.40 15.52
N GLU A 248 45.27 10.59 15.89
CA GLU A 248 45.50 11.40 17.10
C GLU A 248 44.45 12.54 17.13
N GLU A 249 43.92 12.82 18.32
CA GLU A 249 43.31 14.11 18.71
C GLU A 249 44.41 15.20 18.74
N PRO A 250 44.11 16.50 18.62
CA PRO A 250 43.52 17.21 19.76
C PRO A 250 42.48 18.31 19.44
N VAL A 251 41.50 18.37 20.34
CA VAL A 251 40.89 19.54 21.01
C VAL A 251 41.26 20.95 20.50
N ASP A 252 40.26 21.78 20.21
CA ASP A 252 40.31 23.21 20.52
C ASP A 252 38.98 23.71 21.08
N GLU A 253 39.09 24.40 22.21
CA GLU A 253 38.06 24.95 23.08
C GLU A 253 37.56 26.29 22.53
N GLY A 254 36.24 26.51 22.52
CA GLY A 254 35.68 27.78 22.06
C GLY A 254 34.25 28.03 22.51
N LYS A 255 34.06 28.25 23.81
CA LYS A 255 32.89 28.93 24.43
C LYS A 255 33.46 29.78 25.59
N PRO A 256 32.87 30.91 26.06
CA PRO A 256 31.57 31.56 25.78
C PRO A 256 31.64 33.09 25.51
N ALA A 257 30.50 33.65 25.11
CA ALA A 257 29.87 34.92 25.55
C ALA A 257 28.84 35.29 24.45
N ASP A 258 27.72 35.95 24.66
CA ASP A 258 27.39 36.94 25.68
C ASP A 258 25.86 37.15 25.72
N GLU A 259 25.41 37.69 26.84
CA GLU A 259 24.07 38.09 27.22
C GLU A 259 23.46 39.16 26.29
N GLY A 260 22.14 39.16 26.15
CA GLY A 260 21.44 40.14 25.31
C GLY A 260 19.92 40.18 25.49
N LYS A 261 19.46 40.50 26.69
CA LYS A 261 18.11 41.06 26.99
C LYS A 261 18.29 41.96 28.23
N PRO A 262 17.57 43.10 28.45
CA PRO A 262 16.40 43.69 27.76
C PRO A 262 16.56 45.17 27.34
N ALA A 263 15.61 45.67 26.56
CA ALA A 263 15.05 47.03 26.65
C ALA A 263 13.52 46.81 26.59
N ASP A 264 12.68 47.17 27.57
CA ASP A 264 12.42 48.45 28.26
C ASP A 264 12.07 49.62 27.33
N GLU A 265 11.08 50.38 27.78
CA GLU A 265 10.43 51.58 27.22
C GLU A 265 9.47 51.34 26.03
N GLY A 266 8.20 51.76 26.06
CA GLY A 266 7.47 52.51 27.08
C GLY A 266 6.09 52.97 26.57
N LYS A 267 5.31 53.45 27.54
CA LYS A 267 4.09 54.28 27.48
C LYS A 267 2.80 53.72 26.88
#